data_AF-A0A2E8CX25-F1
#
_entry.id   AF-A0A2E8CX25-F1
#
_cell.length_a   1.000
_cell.length_b   1.000
_cell.length_c   1.000
_cell.angle_alpha   90.00
_cell.angle_beta   90.00
_cell.angle_gamma   90.00
#
_symmetry.space_group_name_H-M   'P 1'
#
loop_
_entity.id
_entity.type
_entity.pdbx_description
1 polymer ?
#
loop_
_entity_poly.entity_id
_entity_poly.type
_entity_poly.pdbx_seq_one_letter_code
_entity_poly.pdbx_strand_id
1 'polypeptide(L)'
;MSDEIQRDLGSQPINELLKKWGIDNHELVEASKEQLTHKQVQKARKGRRVTANIQKKILNALKSVTEERGLDSEASLVDLFNYRN
;
A
#
# COMPACT_ATOMS: atom_id res chain seq x y z
N MET A 1 30.60 -6.62 3.62
CA MET A 1 30.08 -5.56 2.75
C MET A 1 28.59 -5.48 3.02
N SER A 2 28.16 -4.48 3.78
CA SER A 2 26.75 -4.27 4.06
C SER A 2 26.15 -3.63 2.82
N ASP A 3 25.49 -4.42 1.96
CA ASP A 3 24.66 -3.84 0.90
C ASP A 3 23.64 -2.94 1.57
N GLU A 4 23.84 -1.62 1.48
CA GLU A 4 22.91 -0.64 1.98
C GLU A 4 21.62 -0.79 1.16
N ILE A 5 20.67 -1.57 1.68
CA ILE A 5 19.36 -1.74 1.07
C ILE A 5 18.76 -0.34 0.92
N GLN A 6 18.68 0.16 -0.31
CA GLN A 6 18.08 1.45 -0.61
C GLN A 6 16.62 1.43 -0.14
N ARG A 7 16.34 2.15 0.96
CA ARG A 7 15.02 2.17 1.59
C ARG A 7 14.09 3.23 1.01
N ASP A 8 14.63 4.19 0.26
CA ASP A 8 13.88 5.22 -0.46
C ASP A 8 13.81 4.88 -1.94
N LEU A 9 12.61 4.53 -2.41
CA LEU A 9 12.37 4.02 -3.75
C LEU A 9 11.59 5.04 -4.62
N GLY A 10 11.60 6.32 -4.23
CA GLY A 10 10.85 7.38 -4.90
C GLY A 10 9.33 7.20 -4.80
N SER A 11 8.57 7.94 -5.60
CA SER A 11 7.10 7.84 -5.61
C SER A 11 6.66 6.41 -5.92
N GLN A 12 5.70 5.90 -5.15
CA GLN A 12 5.13 4.57 -5.39
C GLN A 12 3.75 4.68 -6.02
N PRO A 13 3.39 3.78 -6.95
CA PRO A 13 2.09 3.76 -7.61
C PRO A 13 0.90 3.82 -6.64
N ILE A 14 1.00 3.16 -5.48
CA ILE A 14 -0.03 3.19 -4.44
C ILE A 14 -0.41 4.61 -4.02
N ASN A 15 0.52 5.56 -3.96
CA ASN A 15 0.19 6.91 -3.52
C ASN A 15 -0.72 7.64 -4.53
N GLU A 16 -0.47 7.44 -5.82
CA GLU A 16 -1.26 8.03 -6.90
C GLU A 16 -2.62 7.35 -6.99
N LEU A 17 -2.65 6.02 -6.87
CA LEU A 17 -3.87 5.23 -6.87
C LEU A 17 -4.83 5.65 -5.75
N LEU A 18 -4.33 5.74 -4.51
CA LEU A 18 -5.13 6.18 -3.36
C LEU A 18 -5.61 7.62 -3.51
N LYS A 19 -4.78 8.52 -4.05
CA LYS A 19 -5.20 9.90 -4.36
C LYS A 19 -6.31 9.94 -5.41
N LYS A 20 -6.19 9.14 -6.47
CA LYS A 20 -7.18 9.06 -7.55
C LYS A 20 -8.55 8.60 -7.05
N TRP A 21 -8.56 7.62 -6.14
CA TRP A 21 -9.80 7.10 -5.55
C TRP A 21 -10.27 7.87 -4.31
N GLY A 22 -9.53 8.90 -3.86
CA GLY A 22 -9.86 9.62 -2.64
C GLY A 22 -9.92 8.70 -1.42
N ILE A 23 -9.02 7.71 -1.35
CA ILE A 23 -8.89 6.78 -0.23
C ILE A 23 -7.78 7.31 0.67
N ASP A 24 -8.10 7.50 1.95
CA ASP A 24 -7.12 7.94 2.93
C ASP A 24 -6.40 6.77 3.64
N ASN A 25 -5.48 7.09 4.55
CA ASN A 25 -4.78 6.04 5.30
C ASN A 25 -5.66 5.38 6.37
N HIS A 26 -6.65 6.10 6.88
CA HIS A 26 -7.54 5.65 7.93
C HIS A 26 -8.49 4.59 7.41
N GLU A 27 -9.09 4.80 6.25
CA GLU A 27 -9.97 3.83 5.59
C GLU A 27 -9.26 2.51 5.32
N LEU A 28 -8.02 2.54 4.85
CA LEU A 28 -7.23 1.32 4.68
C LEU A 28 -6.97 0.59 6.02
N VAL A 29 -6.77 1.34 7.10
CA VAL A 29 -6.51 0.76 8.41
C VAL A 29 -7.79 0.18 9.01
N GLU A 30 -8.93 0.86 8.87
CA GLU A 30 -10.23 0.39 9.35
C GLU A 30 -10.73 -0.83 8.58
N ALA A 31 -10.60 -0.84 7.26
CA ALA A 31 -11.02 -1.96 6.42
C ALA A 31 -10.05 -3.17 6.48
N SER A 32 -8.88 -3.01 7.10
CA SER A 32 -7.90 -4.08 7.23
C SER A 32 -8.35 -5.09 8.29
N LYS A 33 -8.61 -6.33 7.86
CA LYS A 33 -8.82 -7.49 8.76
C LYS A 33 -7.53 -7.96 9.44
N GLU A 34 -6.39 -7.44 9.02
CA GLU A 34 -5.07 -7.75 9.56
C GLU A 34 -4.53 -6.56 10.38
N GLN A 35 -3.51 -6.80 11.21
CA GLN A 35 -2.84 -5.70 11.91
C GLN A 35 -2.05 -4.82 10.92
N LEU A 36 -2.69 -3.77 10.42
CA LEU A 36 -2.15 -2.70 9.58
C LEU A 36 -2.21 -1.38 10.35
N THR A 37 -1.17 -0.56 10.24
CA THR A 37 -1.07 0.71 10.97
C THR A 37 -0.92 1.89 10.01
N HIS A 38 -1.37 3.08 10.42
CA HIS A 38 -1.20 4.31 9.65
C HIS A 38 0.26 4.55 9.26
N LYS A 39 1.22 4.24 10.14
CA LYS A 39 2.66 4.38 9.87
C LYS A 39 3.13 3.44 8.75
N GLN A 40 2.62 2.22 8.67
CA GLN A 40 2.96 1.28 7.60
C GLN A 40 2.42 1.76 6.25
N VAL A 41 1.16 2.20 6.22
CA VAL A 41 0.55 2.78 5.00
C VAL A 41 1.31 4.03 4.56
N GLN A 42 1.63 4.92 5.49
CA GLN A 42 2.36 6.15 5.20
C GLN A 42 3.78 5.87 4.67
N LYS A 43 4.46 4.84 5.18
CA LYS A 43 5.76 4.39 4.62
C LYS A 43 5.61 3.95 3.17
N ALA A 44 4.65 3.08 2.88
CA ALA A 44 4.38 2.61 1.52
C ALA A 44 4.09 3.78 0.56
N ARG A 45 3.21 4.72 0.95
CA ARG A 45 2.87 5.90 0.14
C ARG A 45 4.05 6.85 -0.11
N LYS A 46 4.95 7.00 0.86
CA LYS A 46 6.15 7.84 0.71
C LYS A 46 7.28 7.16 -0.06
N GLY A 47 7.10 5.90 -0.47
CA GLY A 47 8.15 5.13 -1.13
C GLY A 47 9.24 4.60 -0.23
N ARG A 48 8.93 4.52 1.08
CA ARG A 48 9.78 3.76 1.99
C ARG A 48 9.53 2.29 1.76
N ARG A 49 10.59 1.52 1.53
CA ARG A 49 10.52 0.07 1.37
C ARG A 49 9.85 -0.56 2.60
N VAL A 50 8.70 -1.19 2.36
CA VAL A 50 7.98 -2.03 3.34
C VAL A 50 8.19 -3.50 3.01
N THR A 51 8.00 -4.40 3.97
CA THR A 51 8.16 -5.86 3.76
C THR A 51 7.04 -6.45 2.90
N ALA A 52 7.26 -7.63 2.31
CA ALA A 52 6.25 -8.34 1.51
C ALA A 52 4.95 -8.57 2.29
N ASN A 53 5.05 -8.86 3.60
CA ASN A 53 3.88 -9.02 4.47
C ASN A 53 3.06 -7.73 4.56
N ILE A 54 3.72 -6.56 4.72
CA ILE A 54 3.03 -5.27 4.74
C ILE A 54 2.40 -4.97 3.38
N GLN A 55 3.08 -5.28 2.27
CA GLN A 55 2.50 -5.09 0.94
C GLN A 55 1.20 -5.89 0.75
N LYS A 56 1.18 -7.16 1.18
CA LYS A 56 -0.01 -8.01 1.13
C LYS A 56 -1.15 -7.45 1.99
N LYS A 57 -0.86 -7.03 3.22
CA LYS A 57 -1.85 -6.38 4.10
C LYS A 57 -2.48 -5.15 3.45
N ILE A 58 -1.65 -4.30 2.86
CA ILE A 58 -2.12 -3.10 2.16
C ILE A 58 -2.99 -3.45 0.95
N LEU A 59 -2.60 -4.46 0.17
CA LEU A 59 -3.39 -4.94 -0.96
C LEU A 59 -4.75 -5.48 -0.51
N ASN A 60 -4.78 -6.31 0.53
CA ASN A 60 -6.00 -6.87 1.07
C ASN A 60 -6.93 -5.77 1.60
N ALA A 61 -6.39 -4.81 2.35
CA ALA A 61 -7.13 -3.64 2.82
C ALA A 61 -7.71 -2.81 1.68
N LEU A 62 -6.93 -2.58 0.61
CA LEU A 62 -7.39 -1.84 -0.56
C LEU A 62 -8.54 -2.57 -1.27
N LYS A 63 -8.45 -3.89 -1.39
CA LYS A 63 -9.54 -4.70 -1.96
C LYS A 63 -10.82 -4.59 -1.13
N SER A 64 -10.72 -4.65 0.21
CA SER A 64 -11.88 -4.42 1.09
C SER A 64 -12.49 -3.03 0.87
N VAL A 65 -11.69 -1.96 0.88
CA VAL A 65 -12.19 -0.58 0.70
C VAL A 65 -12.85 -0.40 -0.66
N THR A 66 -12.25 -0.96 -1.71
CA THR A 66 -12.79 -0.84 -3.08
C THR A 66 -14.07 -1.64 -3.26
N GLU A 67 -14.15 -2.85 -2.70
CA GLU A 67 -15.38 -3.65 -2.63
C GLU A 67 -16.50 -2.91 -1.86
N GLU A 68 -16.21 -2.37 -0.68
CA GLU A 68 -17.18 -1.60 0.13
C GLU A 68 -17.68 -0.33 -0.58
N ARG A 69 -16.82 0.32 -1.35
CA ARG A 69 -17.17 1.51 -2.15
C ARG A 69 -17.80 1.17 -3.50
N GLY A 70 -17.91 -0.09 -3.89
CA GLY A 70 -18.36 -0.51 -5.22
C GLY A 70 -17.44 -0.06 -6.35
N LEU A 71 -16.15 0.15 -6.05
CA LEU A 71 -15.11 0.47 -7.02
C LEU A 71 -14.59 -0.83 -7.62
N ASP A 72 -14.75 -0.99 -8.94
CA ASP A 72 -14.20 -2.15 -9.64
C ASP A 72 -12.66 -1.99 -9.76
N SER A 73 -11.95 -2.71 -8.91
CA SER A 73 -10.50 -2.59 -8.72
C SER A 73 -9.86 -3.97 -8.62
N GLU A 74 -9.41 -4.49 -9.76
CA GLU A 74 -8.54 -5.67 -9.85
C GLU A 74 -7.07 -5.33 -9.53
N ALA A 75 -6.84 -4.57 -8.47
CA ALA A 75 -5.50 -4.17 -8.08
C ALA A 75 -4.67 -5.39 -7.63
N SER A 76 -3.39 -5.38 -8.00
CA SER A 76 -2.39 -6.39 -7.63
C SER A 76 -1.14 -5.72 -7.06
N LEU A 77 -0.21 -6.51 -6.51
CA LEU A 77 1.01 -5.95 -5.89
C LEU A 77 1.86 -5.12 -6.86
N VAL A 78 1.88 -5.47 -8.15
CA VAL A 78 2.64 -4.73 -9.17
C VAL A 78 2.02 -3.37 -9.50
N ASP A 79 0.72 -3.21 -9.25
CA ASP A 79 0.01 -1.94 -9.42
C ASP A 79 0.21 -1.00 -8.23
N LEU A 80 0.66 -1.53 -7.08
CA LEU A 80 0.86 -0.76 -5.84
C LEU A 80 2.34 -0.40 -5.64
N PHE A 81 3.27 -1.25 -6.06
CA PHE A 81 4.70 -1.11 -5.76
C PHE A 81 5.56 -1.31 -7.00
N ASN A 82 6.51 -0.39 -7.22
CA ASN A 82 7.45 -0.47 -8.35
C ASN A 82 8.69 -1.34 -8.05
N TYR A 83 8.68 -2.06 -6.93
CA TYR A 83 9.79 -2.87 -6.45
C TYR A 83 9.31 -4.23 -5.92
N ARG A 84 10.18 -5.24 -6.00
CA ARG A 84 9.93 -6.58 -5.47
C ARG A 84 10.61 -6.75 -4.12
N ASN A 85 9.97 -7.48 -3.21
CA ASN A 85 10.51 -7.90 -1.91
C ASN A 85 10.95 -9.35 -1.90
#